data_AF-A0A3B8YHS4-F1
#
_entry.id   AF-A0A3B8YHS4-F1
#
_cell.length_a   1.000
_cell.length_b   1.000
_cell.length_c   1.000
_cell.angle_alpha   90.00
_cell.angle_beta   90.00
_cell.angle_gamma   90.00
#
_symmetry.space_group_name_H-M   'P 1'
#
loop_
_entity.id
_entity.type
_entity.pdbx_description
1 polymer ?
#
loop_
_entity_poly.entity_id
_entity_poly.type
_entity_poly.pdbx_seq_one_letter_code
_entity_poly.pdbx_strand_id
1 'polypeptide(L)'
;MNINQFEHLLVSELQDIIENIINDHQYLSISAKTRVGSEISAWLEEKFVEYTQEHQYFQDSEACPKGKTKNPWDARTFFSIDSIQEEIWIDFKAIKIEQLDSNPDIGTPNKIIEFILSGNFYLIYIYVYYSSLDSGLKFEKIDNLSCKVYLLKDISSTVRRNPKNQLQVNISASIEYRTRRDFIALLTQKLEESYKRQIEKSQKELELLETKKISLMNANKESESKLRSKLERLD
;
A
#
# COMPACT_ATOMS: atom_id res chain seq x y z
N MET A 1 29.81 -1.13 9.93
CA MET A 1 28.74 -0.77 8.96
C MET A 1 27.91 0.35 9.57
N ASN A 2 27.55 1.38 8.79
CA ASN A 2 26.59 2.41 9.23
C ASN A 2 25.16 2.04 8.81
N ILE A 3 24.14 2.73 9.34
CA ILE A 3 22.72 2.44 9.05
C ILE A 3 22.43 2.51 7.54
N ASN A 4 22.96 3.50 6.82
CA ASN A 4 22.74 3.62 5.38
C ASN A 4 23.31 2.41 4.60
N GLN A 5 24.51 1.94 4.98
CA GLN A 5 25.13 0.76 4.37
C GLN A 5 24.33 -0.51 4.66
N PHE A 6 23.82 -0.65 5.88
CA PHE A 6 22.94 -1.75 6.27
C PHE A 6 21.65 -1.76 5.43
N GLU A 7 21.01 -0.60 5.31
CA GLU A 7 19.77 -0.42 4.54
C GLU A 7 19.97 -0.66 3.05
N HIS A 8 21.09 -0.21 2.49
CA HIS A 8 21.45 -0.49 1.10
C HIS A 8 21.66 -1.98 0.85
N LEU A 9 22.38 -2.68 1.74
CA LEU A 9 22.56 -4.13 1.62
C LEU A 9 21.22 -4.86 1.72
N LEU A 10 20.39 -4.52 2.70
CA LEU A 10 19.04 -5.09 2.86
C LEU A 10 18.20 -4.95 1.58
N VAL A 11 18.19 -3.75 0.99
CA VAL A 11 17.43 -3.49 -0.24
C VAL A 11 18.02 -4.22 -1.44
N SER A 12 19.36 -4.24 -1.60
CA SER A 12 20.00 -4.93 -2.73
C SER A 12 19.76 -6.43 -2.68
N GLU A 13 19.93 -7.06 -1.52
CA GLU A 13 19.73 -8.50 -1.36
C GLU A 13 18.27 -8.90 -1.61
N LEU A 14 17.29 -8.09 -1.16
CA LEU A 14 15.89 -8.30 -1.51
C LEU A 14 15.64 -8.14 -3.00
N GLN A 15 16.23 -7.13 -3.63
CA GLN A 15 16.09 -6.93 -5.06
C GLN A 15 16.62 -8.14 -5.85
N ASP A 16 17.79 -8.65 -5.51
CA ASP A 16 18.40 -9.80 -6.16
C ASP A 16 17.52 -11.06 -6.03
N ILE A 17 16.95 -11.32 -4.83
CA ILE A 17 16.01 -12.43 -4.61
C ILE A 17 14.79 -12.30 -5.53
N ILE A 18 14.16 -11.13 -5.57
CA ILE A 18 12.94 -10.92 -6.36
C ILE A 18 13.24 -10.97 -7.85
N GLU A 19 14.37 -10.44 -8.29
CA GLU A 19 14.82 -10.56 -9.67
C GLU A 19 15.03 -12.02 -10.07
N ASN A 20 15.64 -12.84 -9.20
CA ASN A 20 15.80 -14.27 -9.43
C ASN A 20 14.44 -14.99 -9.53
N ILE A 21 13.51 -14.74 -8.60
CA ILE A 21 12.15 -15.29 -8.64
C ILE A 21 11.46 -14.93 -9.96
N ILE A 22 11.54 -13.67 -10.40
CA ILE A 22 10.91 -13.22 -11.64
C ILE A 22 11.57 -13.86 -12.87
N ASN A 23 12.91 -13.96 -12.89
CA ASN A 23 13.65 -14.55 -14.01
C ASN A 23 13.35 -16.03 -14.19
N ASP A 24 13.24 -16.78 -13.08
CA ASP A 24 12.91 -18.22 -13.10
C ASP A 24 11.43 -18.47 -13.44
N HIS A 25 10.57 -17.45 -13.27
CA HIS A 25 9.12 -17.56 -13.41
C HIS A 25 8.51 -16.40 -14.23
N GLN A 26 9.05 -16.12 -15.41
CA GLN A 26 8.60 -15.00 -16.24
C GLN A 26 7.10 -15.02 -16.59
N TYR A 27 6.48 -16.21 -16.63
CA TYR A 27 5.08 -16.42 -16.97
C TYR A 27 4.35 -17.15 -15.85
N LEU A 28 3.19 -16.64 -15.45
CA LEU A 28 2.33 -17.28 -14.43
C LEU A 28 0.99 -17.68 -15.02
N SER A 29 0.54 -18.89 -14.69
CA SER A 29 -0.77 -19.42 -15.08
C SER A 29 -1.89 -18.94 -14.16
N ILE A 30 -1.90 -17.64 -13.85
CA ILE A 30 -2.90 -16.99 -12.99
C ILE A 30 -3.98 -16.37 -13.89
N SER A 31 -5.25 -16.67 -13.64
CA SER A 31 -6.35 -16.20 -14.49
C SER A 31 -6.58 -14.70 -14.31
N ALA A 32 -6.47 -13.92 -15.39
CA ALA A 32 -6.60 -12.46 -15.36
C ALA A 32 -8.02 -11.92 -15.11
N LYS A 33 -8.94 -12.72 -14.54
CA LYS A 33 -10.39 -12.43 -14.56
C LYS A 33 -10.86 -11.53 -13.41
N THR A 34 -10.24 -11.56 -12.22
CA THR A 34 -10.47 -10.60 -11.10
C THR A 34 -9.41 -10.76 -10.00
N ARG A 35 -9.00 -9.68 -9.30
CA ARG A 35 -8.07 -9.68 -8.13
C ARG A 35 -6.67 -10.24 -8.38
N VAL A 36 -6.19 -10.17 -9.61
CA VAL A 36 -4.85 -10.63 -10.05
C VAL A 36 -3.73 -10.15 -9.13
N GLY A 37 -3.77 -8.89 -8.66
CA GLY A 37 -2.72 -8.38 -7.79
C GLY A 37 -2.58 -9.13 -6.46
N SER A 38 -3.69 -9.57 -5.87
CA SER A 38 -3.67 -10.39 -4.64
C SER A 38 -3.17 -11.81 -4.91
N GLU A 39 -3.47 -12.37 -6.08
CA GLU A 39 -2.97 -13.70 -6.48
C GLU A 39 -1.47 -13.68 -6.76
N ILE A 40 -0.95 -12.62 -7.42
CA ILE A 40 0.49 -12.41 -7.60
C ILE A 40 1.17 -12.21 -6.25
N SER A 41 0.60 -11.41 -5.33
CA SER A 41 1.13 -11.25 -3.97
C SER A 41 1.26 -12.59 -3.27
N ALA A 42 0.17 -13.35 -3.18
CA ALA A 42 0.18 -14.65 -2.51
C ALA A 42 1.21 -15.62 -3.12
N TRP A 43 1.36 -15.61 -4.45
CA TRP A 43 2.38 -16.39 -5.14
C TRP A 43 3.81 -15.92 -4.81
N LEU A 44 4.06 -14.61 -4.79
CA LEU A 44 5.34 -14.03 -4.41
C LEU A 44 5.69 -14.31 -2.94
N GLU A 45 4.71 -14.29 -2.04
CA GLU A 45 4.90 -14.63 -0.64
C GLU A 45 5.43 -16.07 -0.48
N GLU A 46 4.80 -17.04 -1.17
CA GLU A 46 5.24 -18.43 -1.16
C GLU A 46 6.64 -18.57 -1.77
N LYS A 47 6.91 -17.93 -2.92
CA LYS A 47 8.22 -17.99 -3.58
C LYS A 47 9.33 -17.30 -2.81
N PHE A 48 9.03 -16.19 -2.15
CA PHE A 48 9.98 -15.51 -1.30
C PHE A 48 10.48 -16.43 -0.21
N VAL A 49 9.57 -17.10 0.50
CA VAL A 49 9.92 -18.09 1.54
C VAL A 49 10.76 -19.23 0.99
N GLU A 50 10.45 -19.74 -0.21
CA GLU A 50 11.25 -20.79 -0.87
C GLU A 50 12.68 -20.32 -1.19
N TYR A 51 12.84 -19.12 -1.73
CA TYR A 51 14.15 -18.58 -2.14
C TYR A 51 15.01 -18.12 -0.95
N THR A 52 14.41 -17.93 0.22
CA THR A 52 15.15 -17.48 1.42
C THR A 52 15.50 -18.60 2.41
N GLN A 53 15.11 -19.85 2.16
CA GLN A 53 15.32 -20.96 3.12
C GLN A 53 16.79 -21.14 3.56
N GLU A 54 17.73 -20.93 2.63
CA GLU A 54 19.17 -21.05 2.86
C GLU A 54 19.92 -19.73 2.58
N HIS A 55 19.22 -18.59 2.65
CA HIS A 55 19.83 -17.30 2.36
C HIS A 55 20.82 -16.88 3.46
N GLN A 56 21.94 -16.27 3.06
CA GLN A 56 22.98 -15.85 4.00
C GLN A 56 22.46 -14.85 5.05
N TYR A 57 21.64 -13.89 4.61
CA TYR A 57 21.19 -12.78 5.44
C TYR A 57 19.71 -12.85 5.88
N PHE A 58 18.86 -13.60 5.18
CA PHE A 58 17.43 -13.67 5.50
C PHE A 58 17.12 -14.97 6.21
N GLN A 59 16.51 -14.86 7.38
CA GLN A 59 16.23 -15.99 8.28
C GLN A 59 14.76 -15.97 8.69
N ASP A 60 14.22 -17.16 8.97
CA ASP A 60 12.85 -17.38 9.43
C ASP A 60 11.81 -16.61 8.61
N SER A 61 11.92 -16.67 7.28
CA SER A 61 10.95 -16.03 6.40
C SER A 61 9.59 -16.74 6.47
N GLU A 62 8.52 -15.95 6.55
CA GLU A 62 7.14 -16.44 6.59
C GLU A 62 6.25 -15.67 5.61
N ALA A 63 5.39 -16.40 4.91
CA ALA A 63 4.29 -15.85 4.15
C ALA A 63 3.11 -15.48 5.08
N CYS A 64 2.25 -14.58 4.64
CA CYS A 64 1.06 -14.20 5.40
C CYS A 64 0.18 -15.45 5.65
N PRO A 65 -0.28 -15.69 6.89
CA PRO A 65 -1.15 -16.82 7.16
C PRO A 65 -2.43 -16.79 6.32
N LYS A 66 -2.74 -17.92 5.66
CA LYS A 66 -3.93 -18.06 4.81
C LYS A 66 -5.20 -17.69 5.58
N GLY A 67 -6.03 -16.83 4.99
CA GLY A 67 -7.28 -16.35 5.58
C GLY A 67 -7.16 -15.08 6.45
N LYS A 68 -5.95 -14.56 6.73
CA LYS A 68 -5.77 -13.29 7.46
C LYS A 68 -5.72 -12.08 6.52
N THR A 69 -6.87 -11.66 6.00
CA THR A 69 -6.96 -10.55 5.03
C THR A 69 -6.62 -9.14 5.58
N LYS A 70 -6.28 -9.01 6.86
CA LYS A 70 -5.87 -7.75 7.51
C LYS A 70 -4.48 -7.84 8.14
N ASN A 71 -3.65 -8.79 7.69
CA ASN A 71 -2.28 -8.92 8.17
C ASN A 71 -1.48 -7.65 7.80
N PRO A 72 -0.56 -7.18 8.66
CA PRO A 72 0.14 -5.93 8.42
C PRO A 72 1.26 -6.04 7.37
N TRP A 73 1.60 -7.26 6.95
CA TRP A 73 2.62 -7.60 5.97
C TRP A 73 2.15 -8.78 5.11
N ASP A 74 2.70 -8.87 3.91
CA ASP A 74 2.47 -10.00 3.01
C ASP A 74 3.52 -11.09 3.28
N ALA A 75 4.78 -10.70 3.50
CA ALA A 75 5.81 -11.59 4.05
C ALA A 75 6.56 -10.92 5.21
N ARG A 76 7.10 -11.72 6.11
CA ARG A 76 8.01 -11.26 7.17
C ARG A 76 9.29 -12.08 7.12
N THR A 77 10.40 -11.50 7.55
CA THR A 77 11.69 -12.20 7.70
C THR A 77 12.54 -11.46 8.72
N PHE A 78 13.58 -12.11 9.22
CA PHE A 78 14.66 -11.42 9.91
C PHE A 78 15.84 -11.20 8.96
N PHE A 79 16.41 -10.01 8.99
CA PHE A 79 17.67 -9.72 8.30
C PHE A 79 18.79 -9.66 9.32
N SER A 80 19.75 -10.56 9.18
CA SER A 80 20.80 -10.83 10.16
C SER A 80 22.18 -10.56 9.57
N ILE A 81 22.95 -9.68 10.20
CA ILE A 81 24.36 -9.44 9.88
C ILE A 81 25.16 -9.32 11.18
N ASP A 82 26.20 -10.14 11.31
CA ASP A 82 26.99 -10.29 12.53
C ASP A 82 26.09 -10.56 13.76
N SER A 83 26.02 -9.62 14.71
CA SER A 83 25.17 -9.69 15.91
C SER A 83 23.90 -8.83 15.82
N ILE A 84 23.65 -8.21 14.67
CA ILE A 84 22.48 -7.35 14.43
C ILE A 84 21.43 -8.20 13.73
N GLN A 85 20.22 -8.19 14.28
CA GLN A 85 19.04 -8.80 13.69
C GLN A 85 17.90 -7.80 13.73
N GLU A 86 17.26 -7.57 12.59
CA GLU A 86 16.11 -6.67 12.46
C GLU A 86 14.93 -7.40 11.83
N GLU A 87 13.73 -7.17 12.36
CA GLU A 87 12.50 -7.70 11.77
C GLU A 87 12.13 -6.85 10.54
N ILE A 88 11.93 -7.53 9.42
CA ILE A 88 11.58 -6.93 8.14
C ILE A 88 10.15 -7.33 7.79
N TRP A 89 9.30 -6.33 7.58
CA TRP A 89 7.99 -6.53 6.98
C TRP A 89 8.06 -6.21 5.48
N ILE A 90 7.45 -7.05 4.66
CA ILE A 90 7.41 -6.91 3.21
C ILE A 90 5.95 -6.77 2.78
N ASP A 91 5.68 -5.82 1.90
CA ASP A 91 4.38 -5.59 1.28
C ASP A 91 4.55 -5.60 -0.25
N PHE A 92 3.99 -6.62 -0.90
CA PHE A 92 4.09 -6.86 -2.33
C PHE A 92 3.01 -6.07 -3.07
N LYS A 93 3.43 -5.29 -4.07
CA LYS A 93 2.54 -4.52 -4.94
C LYS A 93 2.69 -4.98 -6.38
N ALA A 94 1.71 -5.74 -6.85
CA ALA A 94 1.63 -6.14 -8.25
C ALA A 94 0.91 -5.08 -9.08
N ILE A 95 1.66 -4.44 -9.99
CA ILE A 95 1.20 -3.31 -10.79
C ILE A 95 1.02 -3.75 -12.25
N LYS A 96 -0.18 -3.55 -12.80
CA LYS A 96 -0.39 -3.71 -14.24
C LYS A 96 0.30 -2.55 -14.95
N ILE A 97 1.09 -2.83 -16.00
CA ILE A 97 1.87 -1.79 -16.72
C ILE A 97 1.03 -0.62 -17.26
N GLU A 98 -0.26 -0.84 -17.53
CA GLU A 98 -1.20 0.20 -17.96
C GLU A 98 -1.60 1.17 -16.83
N GLN A 99 -1.24 0.88 -15.58
CA GLN A 99 -1.72 1.59 -14.37
C GLN A 99 -0.58 2.25 -13.56
N LEU A 100 0.56 2.55 -14.20
CA LEU A 100 1.74 3.13 -13.56
C LEU A 100 1.52 4.55 -12.99
N ASP A 101 0.49 5.27 -13.43
CA ASP A 101 0.17 6.61 -12.91
C ASP A 101 -0.83 6.58 -11.73
N SER A 102 -1.11 5.40 -11.17
CA SER A 102 -2.03 5.29 -10.04
C SER A 102 -1.37 5.63 -8.69
N ASN A 103 -2.21 6.01 -7.73
CA ASN A 103 -1.82 6.29 -6.34
C ASN A 103 -2.45 5.22 -5.42
N PRO A 104 -1.88 4.01 -5.35
CA PRO A 104 -2.45 2.93 -4.55
C PRO A 104 -2.46 3.26 -3.07
N ASP A 105 -3.40 2.65 -2.34
CA ASP A 105 -3.33 2.56 -0.89
C ASP A 105 -2.19 1.61 -0.52
N ILE A 106 -1.24 2.09 0.28
CA ILE A 106 -0.04 1.32 0.70
C ILE A 106 -0.09 0.89 2.17
N GLY A 107 -1.25 1.03 2.82
CA GLY A 107 -1.47 0.58 4.19
C GLY A 107 -1.76 1.71 5.16
N THR A 108 -2.21 1.32 6.35
CA THR A 108 -2.57 2.28 7.40
C THR A 108 -1.32 2.80 8.11
N PRO A 109 -1.29 4.07 8.54
CA PRO A 109 -0.18 4.58 9.34
C PRO A 109 -0.12 3.93 10.73
N ASN A 110 -1.24 3.42 11.25
CA ASN A 110 -1.30 2.83 12.59
C ASN A 110 -0.38 1.60 12.73
N LYS A 111 -0.38 0.69 11.74
CA LYS A 111 0.50 -0.49 11.77
C LYS A 111 1.98 -0.09 11.82
N ILE A 112 2.34 1.00 11.14
CA ILE A 112 3.71 1.53 11.09
C ILE A 112 4.10 2.13 12.44
N ILE A 113 3.19 2.90 13.06
CA ILE A 113 3.40 3.48 14.39
C ILE A 113 3.58 2.37 15.42
N GLU A 114 2.70 1.36 15.42
CA GLU A 114 2.78 0.22 16.34
C GLU A 114 4.08 -0.59 16.15
N PHE A 115 4.50 -0.78 14.89
CA PHE A 115 5.75 -1.47 14.56
C PHE A 115 6.97 -0.70 15.09
N ILE A 116 7.01 0.62 14.91
CA ILE A 116 8.09 1.48 15.44
C ILE A 116 8.09 1.52 16.97
N LEU A 117 6.92 1.61 17.60
CA LEU A 117 6.80 1.61 19.06
C LEU A 117 7.25 0.28 19.69
N SER A 118 7.20 -0.81 18.92
CA SER A 118 7.66 -2.13 19.34
C SER A 118 9.18 -2.33 19.18
N GLY A 119 9.91 -1.31 18.70
CA GLY A 119 11.36 -1.35 18.52
C GLY A 119 11.83 -1.63 17.09
N ASN A 120 10.91 -1.99 16.18
CA ASN A 120 11.23 -2.30 14.79
C ASN A 120 11.19 -1.05 13.89
N PHE A 121 11.52 -1.18 12.61
CA PHE A 121 11.48 -0.01 11.69
C PHE A 121 11.23 -0.33 10.22
N TYR A 122 11.72 -1.46 9.74
CA TYR A 122 11.84 -1.70 8.29
C TYR A 122 10.61 -2.40 7.73
N LEU A 123 9.67 -1.59 7.22
CA LEU A 123 8.66 -2.03 6.25
C LEU A 123 9.18 -1.72 4.84
N ILE A 124 9.17 -2.71 3.96
CA ILE A 124 9.67 -2.64 2.58
C ILE A 124 8.51 -2.86 1.63
N TYR A 125 8.46 -2.04 0.59
CA TYR A 125 7.58 -2.29 -0.54
C TYR A 125 8.36 -2.91 -1.68
N ILE A 126 7.78 -3.95 -2.26
CA ILE A 126 8.32 -4.64 -3.43
C ILE A 126 7.29 -4.54 -4.54
N TYR A 127 7.59 -3.70 -5.52
CA TYR A 127 6.73 -3.46 -6.67
C TYR A 127 7.18 -4.37 -7.81
N VAL A 128 6.25 -5.16 -8.34
CA VAL A 128 6.46 -5.99 -9.53
C VAL A 128 5.49 -5.56 -10.61
N TYR A 129 5.89 -5.69 -11.87
CA TYR A 129 5.10 -5.21 -13.00
C TYR A 129 4.63 -6.38 -13.85
N TYR A 130 3.39 -6.32 -14.35
CA TYR A 130 2.86 -7.40 -15.19
C TYR A 130 1.97 -6.90 -16.32
N SER A 131 1.88 -7.73 -17.36
CA SER A 131 0.92 -7.65 -18.45
C SER A 131 0.02 -8.90 -18.43
N SER A 132 -1.21 -8.75 -18.90
CA SER A 132 -2.14 -9.88 -19.03
C SER A 132 -1.97 -10.58 -20.38
N LEU A 133 -1.99 -11.91 -20.37
CA LEU A 133 -2.00 -12.76 -21.55
C LEU A 133 -3.31 -13.54 -21.61
N ASP A 134 -3.66 -14.09 -22.77
CA ASP A 134 -4.87 -14.91 -22.93
C ASP A 134 -4.88 -16.14 -22.00
N SER A 135 -3.70 -16.70 -21.74
CA SER A 135 -3.49 -17.90 -20.92
C SER A 135 -2.91 -17.63 -19.53
N GLY A 136 -2.79 -16.37 -19.09
CA GLY A 136 -2.17 -16.05 -17.81
C GLY A 136 -1.66 -14.61 -17.71
N LEU A 137 -0.47 -14.46 -17.15
CA LEU A 137 0.22 -13.17 -17.07
C LEU A 137 1.72 -13.33 -17.25
N LYS A 138 2.38 -12.22 -17.57
CA LYS A 138 3.82 -12.13 -17.75
C LYS A 138 4.37 -11.00 -16.90
N PHE A 139 5.49 -11.25 -16.21
CA PHE A 139 6.24 -10.18 -15.56
C PHE A 139 6.94 -9.30 -16.60
N GLU A 140 6.88 -8.00 -16.38
CA GLU A 140 7.43 -6.97 -17.26
C GLU A 140 8.50 -6.15 -16.54
N LYS A 141 9.32 -5.45 -17.33
CA LYS A 141 10.32 -4.52 -16.81
C LYS A 141 9.88 -3.08 -17.04
N ILE A 142 10.17 -2.23 -16.06
CA ILE A 142 10.06 -0.77 -16.19
C ILE A 142 11.45 -0.19 -16.01
N ASP A 143 11.90 0.65 -16.95
CA ASP A 143 13.25 1.23 -16.97
C ASP A 143 14.37 0.19 -16.79
N ASN A 144 14.21 -0.98 -17.45
CA ASN A 144 15.07 -2.16 -17.37
C ASN A 144 15.09 -2.90 -16.01
N LEU A 145 14.29 -2.49 -15.03
CA LEU A 145 14.18 -3.14 -13.72
C LEU A 145 12.98 -4.10 -13.70
N SER A 146 13.18 -5.32 -13.21
CA SER A 146 12.10 -6.32 -13.02
C SER A 146 11.21 -6.00 -11.82
N CYS A 147 11.77 -5.31 -10.83
CA CYS A 147 11.05 -4.87 -9.64
C CYS A 147 11.61 -3.54 -9.13
N LYS A 148 10.85 -2.86 -8.28
CA LYS A 148 11.29 -1.70 -7.51
C LYS A 148 11.14 -2.02 -6.03
N VAL A 149 12.27 -2.10 -5.32
CA VAL A 149 12.34 -2.40 -3.90
C VAL A 149 12.74 -1.14 -3.15
N TYR A 150 12.01 -0.77 -2.10
CA TYR A 150 12.38 0.37 -1.27
C TYR A 150 11.79 0.30 0.13
N LEU A 151 12.52 0.86 1.10
CA LEU A 151 12.04 1.03 2.45
C LEU A 151 10.94 2.10 2.48
N LEU A 152 9.85 1.86 3.22
CA LEU A 152 8.82 2.88 3.46
C LEU A 152 9.45 4.19 3.97
N LYS A 153 10.53 4.12 4.74
CA LYS A 153 11.17 5.32 5.26
C LYS A 153 11.67 6.26 4.18
N ASP A 154 12.01 5.73 3.01
CA ASP A 154 12.55 6.46 1.85
C ASP A 154 11.47 6.80 0.83
N ILE A 155 10.20 6.64 1.18
CA ILE A 155 9.06 7.02 0.35
C ILE A 155 9.16 8.49 -0.10
N SER A 156 8.69 8.79 -1.31
CA SER A 156 8.62 10.16 -1.79
C SER A 156 7.93 11.09 -0.79
N SER A 157 8.47 12.30 -0.66
CA SER A 157 7.86 13.38 0.15
C SER A 157 6.44 13.76 -0.29
N THR A 158 6.03 13.35 -1.49
CA THR A 158 4.66 13.48 -2.03
C THR A 158 3.64 12.55 -1.37
N VAL A 159 4.09 11.61 -0.52
CA VAL A 159 3.21 10.73 0.25
C VAL A 159 2.16 11.54 1.03
N ARG A 160 0.93 11.03 1.06
CA ARG A 160 -0.17 11.62 1.80
C ARG A 160 -0.98 10.55 2.51
N ARG A 161 -1.68 10.94 3.57
CA ARG A 161 -2.76 10.15 4.16
C ARG A 161 -4.12 10.59 3.62
N ASN A 162 -4.88 9.64 3.09
CA ASN A 162 -6.25 9.86 2.61
C ASN A 162 -7.28 9.79 3.77
N PRO A 163 -8.56 10.16 3.53
CA PRO A 163 -9.60 10.10 4.56
C PRO A 163 -9.93 8.68 5.08
N LYS A 164 -9.59 7.63 4.34
CA LYS A 164 -9.78 6.22 4.76
C LYS A 164 -8.68 5.73 5.72
N ASN A 165 -7.85 6.63 6.23
CA ASN A 165 -6.69 6.31 7.05
C ASN A 165 -5.67 5.41 6.31
N GLN A 166 -5.49 5.59 5.00
CA GLN A 166 -4.47 4.90 4.20
C GLN A 166 -3.41 5.90 3.75
N LEU A 167 -2.15 5.48 3.77
CA LEU A 167 -1.07 6.17 3.08
C LEU A 167 -1.22 5.92 1.57
N GLN A 168 -0.87 6.92 0.78
CA GLN A 168 -0.88 6.88 -0.68
C GLN A 168 0.33 7.63 -1.23
N VAL A 169 0.93 7.07 -2.27
CA VAL A 169 1.98 7.69 -3.08
C VAL A 169 1.79 7.24 -4.52
N ASN A 170 2.18 8.06 -5.50
CA ASN A 170 2.17 7.63 -6.89
C ASN A 170 3.24 6.54 -7.09
N ILE A 171 2.91 5.48 -7.85
CA ILE A 171 3.83 4.36 -8.13
C ILE A 171 5.15 4.83 -8.74
N SER A 172 5.05 5.81 -9.64
CA SER A 172 6.18 6.40 -10.37
C SER A 172 6.94 7.45 -9.57
N ALA A 173 6.55 7.75 -8.34
CA ALA A 173 7.26 8.73 -7.51
C ALA A 173 8.70 8.26 -7.20
N SER A 174 9.63 9.20 -7.19
CA SER A 174 11.04 8.94 -6.86
C SER A 174 11.21 8.59 -5.39
N ILE A 175 12.11 7.66 -5.12
CA ILE A 175 12.54 7.31 -3.76
C ILE A 175 13.53 8.37 -3.29
N GLU A 176 13.45 8.75 -2.02
CA GLU A 176 14.26 9.81 -1.41
C GLU A 176 14.86 9.28 -0.12
N TYR A 177 16.18 9.02 -0.11
CA TYR A 177 16.85 8.55 1.09
C TYR A 177 16.67 9.54 2.25
N ARG A 178 16.34 9.01 3.43
CA ARG A 178 16.30 9.79 4.67
C ARG A 178 16.60 8.94 5.90
N THR A 179 17.00 9.62 6.97
CA THR A 179 17.28 8.95 8.25
C THR A 179 15.98 8.48 8.92
N ARG A 180 16.09 7.54 9.87
CA ARG A 180 14.96 7.07 10.70
C ARG A 180 14.22 8.24 11.37
N ARG A 181 14.97 9.23 11.88
CA ARG A 181 14.42 10.44 12.51
C ARG A 181 13.64 11.30 11.52
N ASP A 182 14.20 11.53 10.35
CA ASP A 182 13.56 12.37 9.32
C ASP A 182 12.28 11.70 8.79
N PHE A 183 12.26 10.38 8.69
CA PHE A 183 11.04 9.65 8.34
C PHE A 183 9.95 9.80 9.40
N ILE A 184 10.27 9.70 10.70
CA ILE A 184 9.28 9.92 11.76
C ILE A 184 8.69 11.33 11.66
N ALA A 185 9.53 12.34 11.41
CA ALA A 185 9.08 13.72 11.21
C ALA A 185 8.18 13.86 9.97
N LEU A 186 8.55 13.24 8.84
CA LEU A 186 7.72 13.21 7.64
C LEU A 186 6.37 12.55 7.91
N LEU A 187 6.37 11.36 8.53
CA LEU A 187 5.15 10.60 8.82
C LEU A 187 4.20 11.44 9.68
N THR A 188 4.66 11.98 10.80
CA THR A 188 3.81 12.77 11.70
C THR A 188 3.30 14.05 11.04
N GLN A 189 4.14 14.74 10.27
CA GLN A 189 3.72 15.91 9.48
C GLN A 189 2.58 15.55 8.52
N LYS A 190 2.70 14.45 7.75
CA LYS A 190 1.66 14.04 6.79
C LYS A 190 0.36 13.61 7.47
N LEU A 191 0.43 13.06 8.69
CA LEU A 191 -0.75 12.78 9.49
C LEU A 191 -1.44 14.08 9.92
N GLU A 192 -0.68 15.04 10.46
CA GLU A 192 -1.19 16.34 10.88
C GLU A 192 -1.85 17.10 9.72
N GLU A 193 -1.18 17.18 8.56
CA GLU A 193 -1.73 17.78 7.34
C GLU A 193 -3.06 17.13 6.94
N SER A 194 -3.16 15.80 7.04
CA SER A 194 -4.39 15.06 6.72
C SER A 194 -5.51 15.37 7.71
N TYR A 195 -5.23 15.43 9.01
CA TYR A 195 -6.22 15.80 10.01
C TYR A 195 -6.71 17.23 9.84
N LYS A 196 -5.82 18.19 9.56
CA LYS A 196 -6.20 19.58 9.26
C LYS A 196 -7.15 19.66 8.06
N ARG A 197 -6.85 18.96 6.96
CA ARG A 197 -7.74 18.89 5.78
C ARG A 197 -9.11 18.29 6.11
N GLN A 198 -9.14 17.27 6.97
CA GLN A 198 -10.41 16.64 7.38
C GLN A 198 -11.24 17.58 8.25
N ILE A 199 -10.63 18.30 9.18
CA ILE A 199 -11.32 19.30 10.00
C ILE A 199 -11.94 20.37 9.11
N GLU A 200 -11.16 20.93 8.17
CA GLU A 200 -11.65 21.95 7.24
C GLU A 200 -12.81 21.43 6.38
N LYS A 201 -12.70 20.21 5.85
CA LYS A 201 -13.76 19.59 5.04
C LYS A 201 -15.04 19.37 5.86
N SER A 202 -14.92 18.82 7.06
CA SER A 202 -16.06 18.57 7.95
C SER A 202 -16.77 19.86 8.36
N GLN A 203 -16.02 20.94 8.59
CA GLN A 203 -16.60 22.26 8.88
C GLN A 203 -17.42 22.78 7.68
N LYS A 204 -16.87 22.72 6.46
CA LYS A 204 -17.60 23.11 5.25
C LYS A 204 -18.85 22.26 5.02
N GLU A 205 -18.76 20.95 5.25
CA GLU A 205 -19.92 20.05 5.10
C GLU A 205 -21.01 20.34 6.14
N LEU A 206 -20.63 20.72 7.37
CA LEU A 206 -21.57 21.13 8.41
C LEU A 206 -22.32 22.42 8.04
N GLU A 207 -21.62 23.43 7.51
CA GLU A 207 -22.25 24.67 7.02
C GLU A 207 -23.23 24.40 5.87
N LEU A 208 -22.84 23.54 4.93
CA LEU A 208 -23.69 23.14 3.80
C LEU A 208 -24.93 22.33 4.22
N LEU A 209 -24.85 21.61 5.34
CA LEU A 209 -25.92 20.74 5.82
C LEU A 209 -27.18 21.53 6.18
N GLU A 210 -27.04 22.70 6.81
CA GLU A 210 -28.19 23.55 7.17
C GLU A 210 -28.91 24.06 5.92
N THR A 211 -28.17 24.53 4.92
CA THR A 211 -28.76 24.95 3.63
C THR A 211 -29.46 23.78 2.93
N LYS A 212 -28.86 22.58 2.94
CA LYS A 212 -29.48 21.37 2.40
C LYS A 212 -30.75 21.01 3.16
N LYS A 213 -30.75 21.09 4.49
CA LYS A 213 -31.91 20.80 5.33
C LYS A 213 -33.10 21.69 4.97
N ILE A 214 -32.87 23.00 4.85
CA ILE A 214 -33.92 23.96 4.42
C ILE A 214 -34.46 23.58 3.03
N SER A 215 -33.57 23.31 2.09
CA SER A 215 -33.94 22.95 0.71
C SER A 215 -34.76 21.66 0.67
N LEU A 216 -34.36 20.64 1.43
CA LEU A 216 -35.08 19.36 1.54
C LEU A 216 -36.46 19.55 2.18
N MET A 217 -36.57 20.35 3.24
CA MET A 217 -37.86 20.63 3.88
C MET A 217 -38.82 21.36 2.93
N ASN A 218 -38.33 22.30 2.13
CA ASN A 218 -39.15 23.00 1.13
C ASN A 218 -39.60 22.07 0.00
N ALA A 219 -38.67 21.28 -0.55
CA ALA A 219 -38.99 20.28 -1.57
C ALA A 219 -40.02 19.26 -1.07
N ASN A 220 -39.90 18.81 0.20
CA ASN A 220 -40.88 17.91 0.80
C ASN A 220 -42.25 18.57 0.96
N LYS A 221 -42.32 19.82 1.45
CA LYS A 221 -43.59 20.56 1.56
C LYS A 221 -44.32 20.68 0.22
N GLU A 222 -43.60 20.99 -0.85
CA GLU A 222 -44.18 21.03 -2.20
C GLU A 222 -44.67 19.65 -2.68
N SER A 223 -43.88 18.61 -2.43
CA SER A 223 -44.24 17.23 -2.74
C SER A 223 -45.50 16.78 -2.00
N GLU A 224 -45.60 17.07 -0.70
CA GLU A 224 -46.76 16.78 0.13
C GLU A 224 -48.01 17.51 -0.36
N SER A 225 -47.89 18.80 -0.73
CA SER A 225 -49.01 19.57 -1.28
C SER A 225 -49.55 18.97 -2.58
N LYS A 226 -48.64 18.56 -3.48
CA LYS A 226 -49.01 17.86 -4.73
C LYS A 226 -49.67 16.51 -4.46
N LEU A 227 -49.21 15.77 -3.45
CA LEU A 227 -49.79 14.50 -3.04
C LEU A 227 -51.20 14.69 -2.48
N ARG A 228 -51.41 15.65 -1.58
CA ARG A 228 -52.73 15.99 -1.02
C ARG A 228 -53.73 16.34 -2.13
N SER A 229 -53.32 17.21 -3.06
CA SER A 229 -54.13 17.59 -4.22
C SER A 229 -54.52 16.42 -5.12
N LYS A 230 -53.70 15.35 -5.17
CA LYS A 230 -54.03 14.13 -5.93
C LYS A 230 -54.99 13.23 -5.16
N LEU A 231 -54.82 13.12 -3.85
CA LEU A 231 -55.69 12.33 -2.98
C LEU A 231 -57.11 12.92 -2.94
N GLU A 232 -57.25 14.24 -2.83
CA GLU A 232 -58.53 14.94 -2.87
C GLU A 232 -59.29 14.79 -4.21
N ARG A 233 -58.63 14.36 -5.29
CA ARG A 233 -59.27 14.08 -6.58
C ARG A 233 -59.70 12.62 -6.74
N LEU A 234 -59.33 11.76 -5.79
CA LEU A 234 -59.70 10.35 -5.77
C LEU A 234 -60.94 10.09 -4.91
N ASP A 235 -61.27 11.01 -4.01
CA ASP A 235 -62.52 11.06 -3.23
C ASP A 235 -63.61 11.85 -3.98
#